data_AF-A0A8C8ISN9-F1
#
_entry.id   AF-A0A8C8ISN9-F1
#
_cell.length_a   1.000
_cell.length_b   1.000
_cell.length_c   1.000
_cell.angle_alpha   90.00
_cell.angle_beta   90.00
_cell.angle_gamma   90.00
#
_symmetry.space_group_name_H-M   'P 1'
#
loop_
_entity.id
_entity.type
_entity.pdbx_description
1 polymer ?
#
loop_
_entity_poly.entity_id
_entity_poly.type
_entity_poly.pdbx_seq_one_letter_code
_entity_poly.pdbx_strand_id
1 'polypeptide(L)' 'TYPVIASKKPFKAELVCGKRHSWCTCGHREKQPFCDGTHKAKLCGCKYTANPPYCDSTHKQEFIQSALLKGNTNF' A
#
# COMPACT_ATOMS: atom_id res chain seq x y z
N THR A 1 11.45 4.63 4.32
CA THR A 1 11.75 6.07 4.27
C THR A 1 11.61 6.65 5.66
N TYR A 2 12.29 7.76 5.96
CA TYR A 2 12.17 8.45 7.24
C TYR A 2 10.78 9.10 7.40
N PRO A 3 10.29 9.26 8.65
CA PRO A 3 9.05 9.98 8.90
C PRO A 3 9.20 11.47 8.59
N VAL A 4 8.10 12.12 8.21
CA VAL A 4 8.05 13.57 7.95
C VAL A 4 7.12 14.28 8.94
N ILE A 5 7.38 15.56 9.19
CA ILE A 5 6.52 16.39 10.05
C ILE A 5 5.22 16.69 9.28
N ALA A 6 4.13 16.01 9.65
CA ALA A 6 2.85 16.17 8.96
C ALA A 6 2.13 17.49 9.31
N SER A 7 2.30 17.99 10.54
CA SER A 7 1.79 19.30 10.98
C SER A 7 2.55 19.77 12.22
N LYS A 8 2.68 21.10 12.38
CA LYS A 8 3.20 21.73 13.61
C LYS A 8 2.13 21.90 14.70
N LYS A 9 0.87 21.58 14.39
CA LYS A 9 -0.29 21.69 15.30
C LYS A 9 -0.91 20.31 15.54
N PRO A 10 -1.53 20.05 16.71
CA PRO A 10 -2.18 18.78 16.99
C PRO A 10 -3.40 18.56 16.08
N PHE A 11 -3.74 17.29 15.86
CA PHE A 11 -4.94 16.88 15.14
C PHE A 11 -6.07 16.57 16.13
N LYS A 12 -7.24 17.19 15.94
CA LYS A 12 -8.46 16.79 16.62
C LYS A 12 -9.00 15.52 15.94
N ALA A 13 -9.26 14.48 16.73
CA ALA A 13 -9.78 13.22 16.23
C ALA A 13 -10.94 12.74 17.09
N GLU A 14 -12.02 12.32 16.45
CA GLU A 14 -13.13 11.63 17.12
C GLU A 14 -12.85 10.14 17.12
N LEU A 15 -12.95 9.53 18.30
CA LEU A 15 -12.70 8.11 18.49
C LEU A 15 -13.99 7.40 18.89
N VAL A 16 -14.26 6.29 18.21
CA VAL A 16 -15.38 5.42 18.53
C VAL A 16 -14.91 4.33 19.49
N CYS A 17 -15.61 4.16 20.62
CA CYS A 17 -15.33 3.10 21.59
C CYS A 17 -15.38 1.72 20.92
N GLY A 18 -14.42 0.84 21.26
CA GLY A 18 -14.32 -0.50 20.67
C GLY A 18 -13.75 -0.57 19.26
N LYS A 19 -13.62 0.57 18.55
CA LYS A 19 -12.99 0.60 17.21
C LYS A 19 -11.48 0.79 17.34
N ARG A 20 -10.72 -0.09 16.69
CA ARG A 20 -9.27 0.11 16.53
C ARG A 20 -9.02 1.22 15.51
N HIS A 21 -8.28 2.23 15.94
CA HIS A 21 -7.79 3.30 15.09
C HIS A 21 -6.29 3.12 14.89
N SER A 22 -5.81 3.21 13.65
CA SER A 22 -4.38 3.10 13.35
C SER A 22 -3.76 4.48 13.29
N TRP A 23 -2.82 4.77 14.18
CA TRP A 23 -2.09 6.04 14.19
C TRP A 23 -1.04 6.09 13.07
N CYS A 24 -0.94 7.21 12.36
CA CYS A 24 0.09 7.42 11.34
C CYS A 24 1.43 7.79 11.99
N THR A 25 2.46 6.96 11.78
CA THR A 25 3.81 7.22 12.29
C THR A 25 4.76 7.78 11.23
N CYS A 26 4.38 7.73 9.95
CA CYS A 26 5.27 8.11 8.86
C CYS A 26 5.08 9.55 8.37
N GLY A 27 3.93 10.18 8.66
CA GLY A 27 3.62 11.56 8.28
C GLY A 27 3.34 11.80 6.79
N HIS A 28 3.46 10.79 5.94
CA HIS A 28 3.30 10.91 4.47
C HIS A 28 1.84 10.91 3.98
N ARG A 29 0.85 10.91 4.88
CA ARG A 29 -0.57 10.89 4.51
C ARG A 29 -1.19 12.27 4.57
N GLU A 30 -2.05 12.57 3.59
CA GLU A 30 -2.90 13.75 3.60
C GLU A 30 -3.99 13.66 4.68
N LYS A 31 -4.56 12.46 4.89
CA LYS A 31 -5.63 12.21 5.88
C LYS A 31 -5.08 11.89 7.28
N GLN A 32 -4.25 12.79 7.81
CA GLN A 32 -3.80 12.71 9.20
C GLN A 32 -4.99 12.84 10.18
N PRO A 33 -4.93 12.24 11.38
CA PRO A 33 -3.77 11.56 11.99
C PRO A 33 -3.72 10.04 11.75
N PHE A 34 -4.64 9.50 10.96
CA PHE A 34 -4.82 8.06 10.83
C PHE A 34 -4.01 7.46 9.67
N CYS A 35 -3.59 6.22 9.88
CA CYS A 35 -2.92 5.40 8.88
C CYS A 35 -3.96 4.66 8.04
N ASP A 36 -3.78 4.68 6.73
CA ASP A 36 -4.56 3.91 5.75
C ASP A 36 -3.75 2.74 5.14
N GLY A 37 -2.56 2.49 5.68
CA GLY A 37 -1.70 1.37 5.31
C GLY A 37 -0.94 1.50 4.00
N THR A 38 -1.02 2.58 3.22
CA THR A 38 -0.30 2.60 1.92
C THR A 38 1.18 2.97 2.00
N HIS A 39 1.73 3.19 3.19
CA HIS A 39 3.18 3.11 3.39
C HIS A 39 3.72 1.70 3.11
N LYS A 40 2.84 0.69 3.05
CA LYS A 40 3.19 -0.66 2.60
C LYS A 40 3.52 -0.65 1.12
N ALA A 41 4.79 -0.81 0.80
CA ALA A 41 5.22 -1.07 -0.57
C ALA A 41 4.62 -2.40 -1.04
N LYS A 42 3.97 -2.38 -2.20
CA LYS A 42 3.56 -3.60 -2.90
C LYS A 42 4.70 -4.03 -3.78
N LEU A 43 5.17 -5.27 -3.65
CA LEU A 43 6.23 -5.81 -4.49
C LEU A 43 5.64 -6.46 -5.75
N CYS A 44 6.39 -6.39 -6.85
CA CYS A 44 5.97 -6.95 -8.11
C CYS A 44 6.16 -8.47 -8.15
N GLY A 45 5.03 -9.18 -8.25
CA GLY A 45 4.98 -10.62 -8.49
C GLY A 45 5.05 -10.98 -9.98
N CYS A 46 4.39 -10.20 -10.85
CA CYS A 46 4.26 -10.52 -12.28
C CYS A 46 5.57 -10.33 -13.08
N LYS A 47 6.54 -9.58 -12.55
CA LYS A 47 7.85 -9.27 -13.18
C LYS A 47 7.83 -8.37 -14.41
N TYR A 48 6.69 -7.77 -14.74
CA TYR A 48 6.54 -6.83 -15.86
C TYR A 48 6.42 -5.36 -15.42
N THR A 49 6.68 -5.05 -14.15
CA THR A 49 6.66 -3.64 -13.69
C THR A 49 7.75 -2.81 -14.38
N ALA A 50 7.43 -1.55 -14.71
CA ALA A 50 8.41 -0.55 -15.11
C ALA A 50 9.17 0.06 -13.93
N ASN A 51 8.80 -0.28 -12.68
CA ASN A 51 9.38 0.26 -11.45
C ASN A 51 9.82 -0.84 -10.45
N PRO A 52 10.76 -1.72 -10.80
CA PRO A 52 11.21 -2.80 -9.92
C PRO A 52 11.86 -2.25 -8.62
N PRO A 53 11.62 -2.90 -7.46
CA PRO A 53 10.86 -4.13 -7.23
C PRO A 53 9.36 -3.89 -6.97
N TYR A 54 8.85 -2.67 -7.15
CA TYR A 54 7.52 -2.26 -6.73
C TYR A 54 6.44 -2.59 -7.75
N CYS A 55 5.20 -2.71 -7.29
CA CYS A 55 4.04 -2.94 -8.12
C CYS A 55 3.46 -1.60 -8.61
N ASP A 56 3.30 -1.48 -9.92
CA ASP A 56 2.74 -0.31 -10.63
C ASP A 56 1.37 -0.61 -11.28
N SER A 57 0.74 -1.72 -10.91
CA SER A 57 -0.49 -2.24 -11.51
C SER A 57 -0.39 -2.79 -12.94
N THR A 58 0.81 -2.92 -13.52
CA THR A 58 1.02 -3.60 -14.82
C THR A 58 0.40 -5.00 -14.86
N HIS A 59 0.38 -5.70 -13.73
CA HIS A 59 -0.26 -7.01 -13.59
C HIS A 59 -1.75 -7.05 -13.97
N LYS A 60 -2.44 -5.91 -14.07
CA LYS A 60 -3.85 -5.82 -14.49
C LYS A 60 -4.06 -5.82 -16.01
N GLN A 61 -2.99 -5.69 -16.80
CA GLN A 61 -3.08 -5.73 -18.25
C GLN A 61 -3.45 -7.14 -18.74
N GLU A 62 -4.19 -7.21 -19.84
CA GLU A 62 -4.79 -8.44 -20.35
C GLU A 62 -3.75 -9.54 -20.61
N PHE A 63 -2.59 -9.19 -21.19
CA PHE A 63 -1.53 -10.16 -21.49
C PHE A 63 -0.92 -10.82 -20.24
N ILE A 64 -1.07 -10.22 -19.06
CA ILE A 64 -0.65 -10.82 -17.78
C ILE A 64 -1.79 -11.64 -17.18
N GLN A 65 -3.03 -11.15 -17.26
CA GLN A 65 -4.19 -11.87 -16.74
C GLN A 65 -4.51 -13.15 -17.53
N SER A 66 -4.21 -13.17 -18.83
CA SER A 66 -4.38 -14.35 -19.70
C SER A 66 -3.16 -15.27 -19.74
N ALA A 67 -2.06 -14.92 -19.05
CA ALA A 67 -0.85 -15.72 -19.03
C ALA A 67 -1.03 -17.01 -18.21
N LEU A 68 -0.53 -18.13 -18.73
CA LEU A 68 -0.47 -19.39 -17.99
C LEU A 68 0.56 -19.28 -16.86
N LEU A 69 0.13 -19.49 -15.61
CA LEU A 69 1.03 -19.59 -14.48
C LEU A 69 1.83 -20.89 -14.59
N LYS A 70 3.16 -20.80 -14.72
CA LYS A 70 4.06 -21.95 -14.66
C LYS A 70 4.00 -22.54 -13.24
N GLY A 71 3.13 -23.52 -13.03
CA GLY A 71 2.96 -24.19 -11.73
C GLY A 71 1.57 -24.73 -11.40
N ASN A 72 0.55 -24.47 -12.23
CA ASN A 72 -0.81 -25.02 -12.02
C ASN A 72 -1.07 -26.30 -12.84
N THR A 73 -0.03 -27.09 -13.08
CA THR A 73 -0.21 -28.48 -13.54
C THR A 73 -0.57 -29.32 -12.32
N ASN A 74 -1.87 -29.54 -12.11
CA ASN A 74 -2.32 -30.69 -11.34
C ASN A 74 -1.86 -31.95 -12.09
N PHE A 75 -0.70 -32.49 -11.70
CA PHE A 75 -0.43 -33.92 -11.84
C PHE A 75 -0.83 -34.59 -10.53
#